data_AF-A0A8H7FKW2-F1
#
_entry.id   AF-A0A8H7FKW2-F1
#
_cell.length_a   1.000
_cell.length_b   1.000
_cell.length_c   1.000
_cell.angle_alpha   90.00
_cell.angle_beta   90.00
_cell.angle_gamma   90.00
#
_symmetry.space_group_name_H-M   'P 1'
#
loop_
_entity.id
_entity.type
_entity.pdbx_description
1 polymer ?
#
loop_
_entity_poly.entity_id
_entity_poly.type
_entity_poly.pdbx_seq_one_letter_code
_entity_poly.pdbx_strand_id
1 'polypeptide(L)'
;MDAKEVVERKNTLAGNPDGAVPASMNYERYEDRIICEWGVELLGWTEGEIVNPRLISTTLALRRLLIAIERNDCHWTILSPEELAERCEQRDQRIQKGTTKERKKRCDAGVSKKVAGKKRSLSEVEDDSTSED
;
A
#
# COMPACT_ATOMS: atom_id res chain seq x y z
N MET A 1 34.42 2.51 6.58
CA MET A 1 33.62 2.25 5.37
C MET A 1 32.20 2.65 5.70
N ASP A 2 31.71 3.68 5.04
CA ASP A 2 30.39 4.24 5.32
C ASP A 2 29.30 3.43 4.62
N ALA A 3 28.22 3.12 5.33
CA ALA A 3 27.14 2.28 4.80
C ALA A 3 26.52 2.85 3.51
N LYS A 4 26.57 4.18 3.31
CA LYS A 4 26.13 4.87 2.10
C LYS A 4 26.93 4.45 0.86
N GLU A 5 28.25 4.37 1.00
CA GLU A 5 29.20 4.05 -0.07
C GLU A 5 29.03 2.60 -0.57
N VAL A 6 28.61 1.69 0.30
CA VAL A 6 28.34 0.28 -0.03
C VAL A 6 27.03 0.11 -0.80
N VAL A 7 26.01 0.93 -0.51
CA VAL A 7 24.75 0.96 -1.27
C VAL A 7 24.99 1.57 -2.66
N GLU A 8 25.69 2.70 -2.71
CA GLU A 8 25.97 3.45 -3.94
C GLU A 8 26.80 2.64 -4.96
N ARG A 9 27.81 1.88 -4.50
CA ARG A 9 28.60 0.97 -5.35
C ARG A 9 27.87 -0.29 -5.82
N LYS A 10 26.79 -0.71 -5.16
CA LYS A 10 26.02 -1.90 -5.58
C LYS A 10 24.88 -1.55 -6.55
N ASN A 11 24.29 -0.38 -6.40
CA ASN A 11 23.20 0.09 -7.27
C ASN A 11 23.66 0.43 -8.71
N THR A 12 24.95 0.68 -8.92
CA THR A 12 25.52 1.00 -10.24
C THR A 12 25.70 -0.20 -11.18
N LEU A 13 25.45 -1.42 -10.71
CA LEU A 13 25.71 -2.67 -11.46
C LEU A 13 24.44 -3.42 -11.90
N ALA A 14 23.27 -2.99 -11.46
CA ALA A 14 21.98 -3.49 -11.93
C ALA A 14 21.09 -2.28 -12.23
N GLY A 15 20.55 -2.20 -13.46
CA GLY A 15 19.92 -1.01 -14.03
C GLY A 15 18.58 -0.63 -13.41
N ASN A 16 18.58 -0.29 -12.12
CA ASN A 16 17.46 0.31 -11.42
C ASN A 16 17.49 1.83 -11.66
N PRO A 17 16.33 2.48 -11.85
CA PRO A 17 16.29 3.90 -12.17
C PRO A 17 16.73 4.76 -10.98
N ASP A 18 17.50 5.82 -11.22
CA ASP A 18 17.86 6.88 -10.25
C ASP A 18 16.65 7.70 -9.72
N GLY A 19 15.43 7.21 -9.92
CA GLY A 19 14.21 7.73 -9.32
C GLY A 19 14.24 7.54 -7.81
N ALA A 20 13.76 8.55 -7.08
CA ALA A 20 13.87 8.61 -5.62
C ALA A 20 13.27 7.38 -4.91
N VAL A 21 14.16 6.47 -4.47
CA VAL A 21 13.83 5.25 -3.73
C VAL A 21 12.78 5.55 -2.64
N PRO A 22 11.68 4.80 -2.56
CA PRO A 22 10.58 5.14 -1.67
C PRO A 22 11.03 5.07 -0.22
N ALA A 23 10.87 6.17 0.52
CA ALA A 23 11.28 6.28 1.92
C ALA A 23 10.57 5.32 2.89
N SER A 24 9.53 4.61 2.43
CA SER A 24 8.78 3.61 3.18
C SER A 24 8.21 2.53 2.26
N MET A 25 8.32 1.26 2.68
CA MET A 25 7.73 0.12 1.96
C MET A 25 6.20 0.08 2.09
N ASN A 26 5.49 -0.06 0.96
CA ASN A 26 4.04 -0.20 0.94
C ASN A 26 3.62 -1.69 0.90
N TYR A 27 3.40 -2.28 2.08
CA TYR A 27 2.98 -3.69 2.19
C TYR A 27 1.54 -3.92 1.69
N GLU A 28 0.60 -2.99 1.92
CA GLU A 28 -0.81 -3.14 1.51
C GLU A 28 -1.01 -3.24 -0.01
N ARG A 29 -0.11 -2.60 -0.77
CA ARG A 29 -0.10 -2.61 -2.23
C ARG A 29 1.26 -3.05 -2.75
N TYR A 30 1.81 -4.10 -2.14
CA TYR A 30 3.13 -4.61 -2.46
C TYR A 30 3.31 -4.93 -3.94
N GLU A 31 2.35 -5.65 -4.56
CA GLU A 31 2.41 -5.96 -6.00
C GLU A 31 2.41 -4.69 -6.86
N ASP A 32 1.47 -3.75 -6.64
CA ASP A 32 1.39 -2.49 -7.42
C ASP A 32 2.60 -1.57 -7.21
N ARG A 33 2.98 -1.33 -5.96
CA ARG A 33 3.83 -0.20 -5.52
C ARG A 33 5.28 -0.57 -5.27
N ILE A 34 5.61 -1.86 -5.34
CA ILE A 34 6.97 -2.36 -5.21
C ILE A 34 7.32 -3.19 -6.45
N ILE A 35 6.56 -4.23 -6.80
CA ILE A 35 6.87 -5.07 -7.96
C ILE A 35 6.64 -4.30 -9.28
N CYS A 36 5.42 -3.82 -9.54
CA CYS A 36 5.10 -3.19 -10.83
C CYS A 36 5.75 -1.80 -11.02
N GLU A 37 5.91 -1.02 -9.94
CA GLU A 37 6.45 0.35 -10.00
C GLU A 37 8.00 0.41 -9.95
N TRP A 38 8.67 -0.54 -9.28
CA TRP A 38 10.14 -0.53 -9.10
C TRP A 38 10.85 -1.76 -9.66
N GLY A 39 10.13 -2.78 -10.13
CA GLY A 39 10.74 -3.99 -10.66
C GLY A 39 11.51 -4.82 -9.63
N VAL A 40 11.18 -4.71 -8.33
CA VAL A 40 11.87 -5.45 -7.26
C VAL A 40 10.93 -6.38 -6.51
N GLU A 41 11.43 -7.56 -6.14
CA GLU A 41 10.69 -8.55 -5.36
C GLU A 41 11.51 -9.06 -4.17
N LEU A 42 10.84 -9.22 -3.03
CA LEU A 42 11.34 -9.87 -1.83
C LEU A 42 11.07 -11.38 -1.92
N LEU A 43 12.12 -12.16 -2.19
CA LEU A 43 12.07 -13.62 -2.19
C LEU A 43 12.29 -14.18 -0.78
N GLY A 44 11.87 -15.43 -0.57
CA GLY A 44 12.13 -16.19 0.66
C GLY A 44 11.38 -15.72 1.91
N TRP A 45 10.29 -14.96 1.76
CA TRP A 45 9.46 -14.52 2.88
C TRP A 45 8.85 -15.70 3.66
N THR A 46 9.02 -15.72 4.98
CA THR A 46 8.70 -16.92 5.80
C THR A 46 7.24 -17.03 6.26
N GLU A 47 6.45 -15.97 6.18
CA GLU A 47 5.12 -15.89 6.81
C GLU A 47 3.97 -15.83 5.80
N GLY A 48 4.12 -16.53 4.67
CA GLY A 48 3.07 -16.70 3.65
C GLY A 48 2.81 -15.44 2.83
N GLU A 49 1.90 -14.58 3.30
CA GLU A 49 1.61 -13.30 2.66
C GLU A 49 2.62 -12.24 3.12
N ILE A 50 3.09 -11.39 2.19
CA ILE A 50 4.01 -10.29 2.49
C ILE A 50 3.24 -9.18 3.23
N VAL A 51 3.40 -9.18 4.55
CA VAL A 51 2.76 -8.23 5.47
C VAL A 51 3.81 -7.34 6.15
N ASN A 52 3.37 -6.20 6.69
CA ASN A 52 4.25 -5.35 7.50
C ASN A 52 4.78 -6.16 8.70
N PRO A 53 6.11 -6.25 8.94
CA PRO A 53 6.69 -6.99 10.06
C PRO A 53 6.10 -6.63 11.43
N ARG A 54 5.61 -5.40 11.63
CA ARG A 54 4.92 -4.98 12.87
C ARG A 54 3.60 -5.72 13.13
N LEU A 55 2.99 -6.33 12.13
CA LEU A 55 1.76 -7.11 12.25
C LEU A 55 2.04 -8.60 12.56
N ILE A 56 3.29 -9.04 12.49
CA ILE A 56 3.69 -10.39 12.86
C ILE A 56 3.64 -10.50 14.39
N SER A 57 2.56 -11.09 14.90
CA SER A 57 2.24 -11.14 16.33
C SER A 57 3.10 -12.10 17.16
N THR A 58 3.78 -13.06 16.51
CA THR A 58 4.46 -14.15 17.20
C THR A 58 5.97 -14.00 17.14
N THR A 59 6.64 -14.02 18.31
CA THR A 59 8.10 -13.91 18.41
C THR A 59 8.84 -15.02 17.65
N LEU A 60 8.24 -16.22 17.53
CA LEU A 60 8.79 -17.31 16.72
C LEU A 60 8.82 -16.95 15.22
N ALA A 61 7.73 -16.37 14.70
CA ALA A 61 7.65 -15.93 13.31
C ALA A 61 8.66 -14.81 13.01
N LEU A 62 8.77 -13.81 13.90
CA LEU A 62 9.79 -12.76 13.81
C LEU A 62 11.22 -13.33 13.83
N ARG A 63 11.50 -14.35 14.65
CA ARG A 63 12.81 -15.03 14.68
C ARG A 63 13.08 -15.81 13.38
N ARG A 64 12.09 -16.49 12.81
CA ARG A 64 12.23 -17.19 11.52
C ARG A 64 12.58 -16.20 10.41
N LEU A 65 11.84 -15.10 10.33
CA LEU A 65 12.08 -14.04 9.34
C LEU A 65 13.47 -13.41 9.52
N LEU A 66 13.88 -13.11 10.76
CA LEU A 66 15.22 -12.58 11.04
C LEU A 66 16.32 -13.56 10.59
N ILE A 67 16.22 -14.84 10.94
CA ILE A 67 17.19 -15.88 10.55
C ILE A 67 17.24 -16.02 9.02
N ALA A 68 16.09 -15.97 8.33
CA ALA A 68 16.04 -16.03 6.88
C ALA A 68 16.75 -14.82 6.23
N ILE A 69 16.57 -13.61 6.78
CA ILE A 69 17.28 -12.41 6.31
C ILE A 69 18.79 -12.53 6.59
N GLU A 70 19.20 -12.95 7.80
CA GLU A 70 20.61 -13.13 8.17
C GLU A 70 21.34 -14.18 7.32
N ARG A 71 20.62 -15.22 6.87
CA ARG A 71 21.14 -16.26 5.97
C ARG A 71 21.10 -15.89 4.49
N ASN A 72 20.51 -14.74 4.14
CA ASN A 72 20.18 -14.36 2.77
C ASN A 72 19.19 -15.35 2.09
N ASP A 73 18.47 -16.17 2.87
CA ASP A 73 17.34 -16.95 2.38
C ASP A 73 16.18 -16.01 1.99
N CYS A 74 15.96 -14.94 2.77
CA CYS A 74 15.01 -13.87 2.48
C CYS A 74 15.76 -12.59 2.03
N HIS A 75 15.63 -12.22 0.76
CA HIS A 75 16.39 -11.12 0.17
C HIS A 75 15.63 -10.45 -0.99
N TRP A 76 16.03 -9.22 -1.31
CA TRP A 76 15.53 -8.49 -2.48
C TRP A 76 16.25 -8.91 -3.75
N THR A 77 15.48 -9.21 -4.79
CA THR A 77 15.97 -9.33 -6.17
C THR A 77 15.39 -8.21 -7.04
N ILE A 78 16.12 -7.86 -8.09
CA ILE A 78 15.59 -7.06 -9.20
C ILE A 78 15.06 -8.06 -10.23
N LEU A 79 13.83 -7.86 -10.68
CA LEU A 79 13.21 -8.63 -11.75
C LEU A 79 13.74 -8.17 -13.10
N SER A 80 13.96 -9.11 -14.02
CA SER A 80 14.16 -8.80 -15.43
C SER A 80 12.89 -8.16 -16.03
N PRO A 81 13.00 -7.46 -17.17
CA PRO A 81 11.83 -6.88 -17.84
C PRO A 81 10.75 -7.92 -18.21
N GLU A 82 11.17 -9.15 -18.49
CA GLU A 82 10.27 -10.27 -18.82
C GLU A 82 9.51 -10.76 -17.59
N GLU A 83 10.21 -11.00 -16.47
CA GLU A 83 9.58 -11.38 -15.19
C GLU A 83 8.66 -10.27 -14.65
N LEU A 84 9.04 -9.00 -14.80
CA LEU A 84 8.21 -7.85 -14.44
C LEU A 84 6.92 -7.83 -15.27
N ALA A 85 7.02 -8.00 -16.59
CA ALA A 85 5.87 -8.09 -17.47
C ALA A 85 4.94 -9.26 -17.09
N GLU A 86 5.50 -10.44 -16.82
CA GLU A 86 4.74 -11.60 -16.37
C GLU A 86 4.03 -11.33 -15.02
N ARG A 87 4.70 -10.71 -14.05
CA ARG A 87 4.07 -10.36 -12.76
C ARG A 87 2.97 -9.31 -12.91
N CYS A 88 3.15 -8.32 -13.76
CA CYS A 88 2.09 -7.37 -14.12
C CYS A 88 0.89 -8.07 -14.75
N GLU A 89 1.12 -9.02 -15.68
CA GLU A 89 0.04 -9.76 -16.32
C GLU A 89 -0.69 -10.70 -15.34
N GLN A 90 0.05 -11.46 -14.51
CA GLN A 90 -0.53 -12.29 -13.47
C GLN A 90 -1.40 -11.47 -12.50
N ARG A 91 -0.97 -10.25 -12.16
CA ARG A 91 -1.75 -9.30 -11.36
C ARG A 91 -3.02 -8.86 -12.08
N ASP A 92 -2.92 -8.45 -13.35
CA ASP A 92 -4.07 -8.02 -14.14
C ASP A 92 -5.11 -9.13 -14.31
N GLN A 93 -4.66 -10.39 -14.47
CA GLN A 93 -5.53 -11.56 -14.46
C GLN A 93 -6.24 -11.76 -13.10
N ARG A 94 -5.57 -11.50 -11.95
CA ARG A 94 -6.21 -11.55 -10.61
C ARG A 94 -7.21 -10.41 -10.39
N ILE A 95 -6.93 -9.21 -10.92
CA ILE A 95 -7.85 -8.06 -10.89
C ILE A 95 -9.10 -8.38 -11.72
N GLN A 96 -8.93 -8.90 -12.95
CA GLN A 96 -10.04 -9.32 -13.81
C GLN A 96 -10.87 -10.46 -13.21
N LYS A 97 -10.23 -11.39 -12.49
CA LYS A 97 -10.90 -12.46 -11.70
C LYS A 97 -11.57 -11.94 -10.41
N GLY A 98 -11.58 -10.63 -10.16
CA GLY A 98 -12.28 -10.00 -9.02
C GLY A 98 -11.69 -10.34 -7.65
N THR A 99 -10.46 -10.86 -7.59
CA THR A 99 -9.85 -11.34 -6.33
C THR A 99 -9.22 -10.20 -5.52
N THR A 100 -9.10 -9.01 -6.11
CA THR A 100 -8.53 -7.82 -5.46
C THR A 100 -9.64 -7.02 -4.77
N LYS A 101 -9.48 -6.71 -3.48
CA LYS A 101 -10.49 -5.95 -2.71
C LYS A 101 -10.65 -4.53 -3.27
N GLU A 102 -11.73 -4.27 -4.00
CA GLU A 102 -12.09 -2.92 -4.40
C GLU A 102 -12.18 -1.99 -3.19
N ARG A 103 -11.60 -0.79 -3.32
CA ARG A 103 -11.66 0.23 -2.27
C ARG A 103 -13.11 0.69 -2.10
N LYS A 104 -13.74 0.33 -0.98
CA LYS A 104 -15.10 0.77 -0.61
C LYS A 104 -15.29 2.27 -0.90
N LYS A 105 -16.18 2.59 -1.84
CA LYS A 105 -16.58 3.97 -2.11
C LYS A 105 -17.11 4.59 -0.82
N ARG A 106 -16.59 5.76 -0.45
CA ARG A 106 -17.05 6.48 0.74
C ARG A 106 -18.42 7.10 0.45
N CYS A 107 -19.27 7.21 1.46
CA CYS A 107 -20.62 7.78 1.32
C CYS A 107 -20.62 9.28 0.98
N ASP A 108 -19.53 10.00 1.27
CA ASP A 108 -19.30 11.40 0.93
C ASP A 108 -18.68 11.61 -0.47
N ALA A 109 -18.40 10.54 -1.23
CA ALA A 109 -17.81 10.64 -2.56
C ALA A 109 -18.76 11.33 -3.56
N GLY A 110 -18.49 12.62 -3.84
CA GLY A 110 -19.33 13.47 -4.68
C GLY A 110 -20.20 14.47 -3.91
N VAL A 111 -20.20 14.45 -2.57
CA VAL A 111 -20.96 15.41 -1.76
C VAL A 111 -20.23 16.75 -1.75
N SER A 112 -20.85 17.78 -2.31
CA SER A 112 -20.33 19.15 -2.29
C SER A 112 -20.27 19.68 -0.85
N LYS A 113 -19.11 20.19 -0.44
CA LYS A 113 -18.96 20.85 0.86
C LYS A 113 -19.80 22.12 0.87
N LYS A 114 -20.80 22.19 1.74
CA LYS A 114 -21.56 23.42 1.98
C LYS A 114 -20.60 24.51 2.48
N VAL A 115 -20.33 25.50 1.64
CA VAL A 115 -19.59 26.71 2.03
C VAL A 115 -20.41 27.45 3.09
N ALA A 116 -19.78 27.87 4.19
CA ALA A 116 -20.48 28.37 5.36
C ALA A 116 -21.21 29.70 5.10
N GLY A 117 -22.55 29.68 5.21
CA GLY A 117 -23.40 30.86 5.20
C GLY A 117 -23.49 31.53 6.59
N LYS A 118 -23.50 32.87 6.63
CA LYS A 118 -23.26 33.67 7.84
C LYS A 118 -24.53 34.37 8.36
N LYS A 119 -24.99 33.96 9.55
CA LYS A 119 -25.86 34.65 10.57
C LYS A 119 -27.02 35.60 10.15
N ARG A 120 -28.18 35.41 10.83
CA ARG A 120 -29.36 36.32 11.01
C ARG A 120 -30.32 36.43 9.79
N SER A 121 -31.65 36.63 9.93
CA SER A 121 -32.54 36.85 11.10
C SER A 121 -34.04 36.65 10.75
N LEU A 122 -34.89 36.45 11.78
CA LEU A 122 -36.34 36.74 11.95
C LEU A 122 -37.31 36.71 10.74
N SER A 123 -38.41 35.96 10.91
CA SER A 123 -39.80 36.50 10.99
C SER A 123 -40.80 35.42 11.47
N GLU A 124 -41.75 35.79 12.33
CA GLU A 124 -42.87 34.92 12.75
C GLU A 124 -43.81 34.49 11.59
N VAL A 125 -44.57 33.40 11.80
CA VAL A 125 -46.04 33.40 11.72
C VAL A 125 -46.64 32.27 12.57
N GLU A 126 -47.81 32.55 13.11
CA GLU A 126 -48.70 31.68 13.93
C GLU A 126 -49.96 31.36 13.06
N ASP A 127 -50.82 30.38 13.33
CA ASP A 127 -50.97 29.45 14.47
C ASP A 127 -51.68 28.15 13.97
N ASP A 128 -52.18 27.34 14.91
CA ASP A 128 -53.48 26.63 14.91
C ASP A 128 -53.48 25.09 15.05
N SER A 129 -53.83 24.68 16.27
CA SER A 129 -54.68 23.55 16.69
C SER A 129 -54.60 22.16 16.02
N THR A 130 -54.33 21.14 16.85
CA THR A 130 -55.05 19.84 16.84
C THR A 130 -54.87 19.13 18.18
N SER A 131 -55.98 18.94 18.89
CA SER A 131 -56.19 18.00 20.02
C SER A 131 -56.37 16.56 19.48
N GLU A 132 -56.44 15.45 20.24
CA GLU A 132 -57.01 15.15 21.56
C GLU A 132 -56.22 14.01 22.27
N ASP A 133 -56.71 13.60 23.44
CA ASP A 133 -56.30 12.48 24.32
C ASP A 133 -56.03 11.11 23.61
#